data_AF-A0A1F5SB60-F1
#
_entry.id   AF-A0A1F5SB60-F1
#
_cell.length_a   1.000
_cell.length_b   1.000
_cell.length_c   1.000
_cell.angle_alpha   90.00
_cell.angle_beta   90.00
_cell.angle_gamma   90.00
#
_symmetry.space_group_name_H-M   'P 1'
#
loop_
_entity.id
_entity.type
_entity.pdbx_description
1 polymer ?
#
loop_
_entity_poly.entity_id
_entity_poly.type
_entity_poly.pdbx_seq_one_letter_code
_entity_poly.pdbx_strand_id
1 'polypeptide(L)'
;MPLILLKIFSLAFLVNLLWEVSHSVLYKTCLELPLPKYVKLIIKASLKDAFFITLFYLITVLIFKNFYILQNYFQLAVFVFICLLFSFFDEIISLKYKRWQYAEQMPKIFGVGLTPFLELAVTGLIIFKSIFHIAL
;
A
#
# COMPACT_ATOMS: atom_id res chain seq x y z
N MET A 1 -3.27 -0.73 -22.05
CA MET A 1 -2.27 -0.89 -20.97
C MET A 1 -1.98 0.41 -20.20
N PRO A 2 -1.52 1.52 -20.80
CA PRO A 2 -1.13 2.72 -20.03
C PRO A 2 -2.29 3.37 -19.27
N LEU A 3 -3.50 3.39 -19.85
CA LEU A 3 -4.68 3.94 -19.19
C LEU A 3 -5.08 3.15 -17.93
N ILE A 4 -4.91 1.82 -17.93
CA ILE A 4 -5.19 0.98 -16.76
C ILE A 4 -4.18 1.27 -15.65
N LEU A 5 -2.89 1.38 -15.99
CA LEU A 5 -1.85 1.73 -15.03
C LEU A 5 -2.07 3.12 -14.42
N LEU A 6 -2.47 4.10 -15.22
CA LEU A 6 -2.82 5.43 -14.72
C LEU A 6 -4.04 5.38 -13.78
N LYS A 7 -5.07 4.61 -14.12
CA LYS A 7 -6.24 4.41 -13.23
C LYS A 7 -5.84 3.75 -11.91
N ILE A 8 -5.02 2.69 -11.97
CA ILE A 8 -4.49 2.01 -10.78
C ILE A 8 -3.71 3.01 -9.93
N PHE A 9 -2.75 3.73 -10.50
CA PHE A 9 -1.92 4.68 -9.77
C PHE A 9 -2.75 5.78 -9.10
N SER A 10 -3.66 6.41 -9.85
CA SER A 10 -4.50 7.50 -9.32
C SER A 10 -5.43 7.02 -8.21
N LEU A 11 -6.09 5.87 -8.38
CA LEU A 11 -6.93 5.30 -7.32
C LEU A 11 -6.09 4.81 -6.14
N ALA A 12 -4.92 4.24 -6.39
CA ALA A 12 -4.00 3.82 -5.33
C ALA A 12 -3.55 5.00 -4.48
N PHE A 13 -3.22 6.14 -5.09
CA PHE A 13 -2.88 7.34 -4.36
C PHE A 13 -4.03 7.80 -3.46
N LEU A 14 -5.26 7.87 -3.99
CA LEU A 14 -6.43 8.32 -3.21
C LEU A 14 -6.79 7.35 -2.09
N VAL A 15 -6.78 6.04 -2.35
CA VAL A 15 -7.11 5.01 -1.35
C VAL A 15 -6.06 4.95 -0.25
N ASN A 16 -4.76 4.98 -0.59
CA ASN A 16 -3.70 5.02 0.42
C ASN A 16 -3.69 6.36 1.17
N LEU A 17 -4.06 7.48 0.54
CA LEU A 17 -4.22 8.75 1.25
C LEU A 17 -5.27 8.67 2.36
N LEU A 18 -6.41 8.04 2.08
CA LEU A 18 -7.44 7.80 3.10
C LEU A 18 -6.93 6.82 4.18
N TRP A 19 -6.21 5.78 3.78
CA TRP A 19 -5.63 4.80 4.70
C TRP A 19 -4.63 5.44 5.66
N GLU A 20 -3.68 6.22 5.13
CA GLU A 20 -2.64 6.91 5.87
C GLU A 20 -3.23 7.92 6.85
N VAL A 21 -4.19 8.74 6.41
CA VAL A 21 -4.88 9.67 7.33
C VAL A 21 -5.60 8.91 8.45
N SER A 22 -6.31 7.82 8.12
CA SER A 22 -7.09 7.04 9.08
C SER A 22 -6.21 6.36 10.13
N HIS A 23 -5.04 5.86 9.72
CA HIS A 23 -4.13 5.13 10.61
C HIS A 23 -3.00 5.99 11.19
N SER A 24 -2.92 7.28 10.80
CA SER A 24 -1.92 8.22 11.30
C SER A 24 -1.89 8.32 12.83
N VAL A 25 -3.03 8.15 13.50
CA VAL A 25 -3.18 8.15 14.96
C VAL A 25 -2.39 7.03 15.65
N LEU A 26 -2.01 5.98 14.92
CA LEU A 26 -1.20 4.87 15.42
C LEU A 26 0.30 5.16 15.38
N TYR A 27 0.70 6.31 14.84
CA TYR A 27 2.09 6.74 14.76
C TYR A 27 2.32 7.96 15.66
N LYS A 28 3.21 7.80 16.64
CA LYS A 28 3.67 8.90 17.50
C LYS A 28 4.26 10.03 16.66
N THR A 29 5.01 9.68 15.61
CA THR A 29 5.58 10.64 14.67
C THR A 29 4.51 11.52 14.02
N CYS A 30 3.36 10.96 13.63
CA CYS A 30 2.30 11.74 12.99
C CYS A 30 1.61 12.69 13.98
N LEU A 31 1.44 12.26 15.23
CA LEU A 31 0.82 13.05 16.29
C LEU A 31 1.67 14.25 16.74
N GLU A 32 2.99 14.13 16.67
CA GLU A 32 3.94 15.16 17.14
C GLU A 32 4.38 16.13 16.04
N LEU A 33 4.12 15.80 14.76
CA LEU A 33 4.55 16.63 13.64
C LEU A 33 3.66 17.87 13.46
N PRO A 34 4.24 19.06 13.19
CA PRO A 34 3.48 20.21 12.73
C PRO A 34 2.72 19.90 11.43
N LEU A 35 1.53 20.48 11.29
CA LEU A 35 0.60 20.22 10.18
C LEU A 35 1.27 20.21 8.78
N PRO A 36 2.15 21.18 8.40
CA PRO A 36 2.77 21.15 7.07
C PRO A 36 3.70 19.94 6.85
N LYS A 37 4.41 19.50 7.89
CA LYS A 37 5.30 18.33 7.83
C LYS A 37 4.49 17.04 7.82
N TYR A 38 3.42 16.98 8.60
CA TYR A 38 2.46 15.88 8.60
C TYR A 38 1.85 15.68 7.20
N VAL A 39 1.28 16.73 6.61
CA VAL A 39 0.67 16.66 5.26
C VAL A 39 1.69 16.19 4.22
N LYS A 40 2.92 16.72 4.27
CA LYS A 40 4.00 16.29 3.37
C LYS A 40 4.36 14.81 3.54
N LEU A 41 4.41 14.32 4.78
CA LEU A 41 4.70 12.92 5.09
C LEU A 41 3.62 12.00 4.51
N ILE A 42 2.35 12.30 4.80
CA ILE A 42 1.19 11.51 4.37
C ILE A 42 1.08 11.46 2.84
N ILE A 43 1.25 12.60 2.16
CA ILE A 43 1.25 12.65 0.69
C ILE A 43 2.40 11.82 0.12
N LYS A 44 3.60 11.94 0.71
CA LYS A 44 4.77 11.18 0.25
C LYS A 44 4.58 9.68 0.44
N ALA A 45 4.04 9.25 1.58
CA ALA A 45 3.76 7.84 1.85
C ALA A 45 2.73 7.31 0.85
N SER A 46 1.59 7.98 0.72
CA SER A 46 0.53 7.62 -0.25
C SER A 46 1.03 7.51 -1.69
N LEU A 47 1.93 8.41 -2.13
CA LEU A 47 2.56 8.34 -3.46
C LEU A 47 3.50 7.15 -3.61
N LYS A 48 4.29 6.85 -2.57
CA LYS A 48 5.17 5.68 -2.51
C LYS A 48 4.34 4.40 -2.66
N ASP A 49 3.24 4.30 -1.93
CA ASP A 49 2.38 3.11 -1.93
C ASP A 49 1.63 2.95 -3.25
N ALA A 50 1.15 4.05 -3.83
CA ALA A 50 0.58 4.07 -5.18
C ALA A 50 1.57 3.57 -6.24
N PHE A 51 2.83 4.00 -6.14
CA PHE A 51 3.90 3.54 -7.01
C PHE A 51 4.14 2.04 -6.86
N PHE A 52 4.28 1.53 -5.63
CA PHE A 52 4.54 0.11 -5.40
C PHE A 52 3.38 -0.80 -5.79
N ILE A 53 2.12 -0.41 -5.52
CA ILE A 53 0.95 -1.18 -5.98
C ILE A 53 0.94 -1.27 -7.51
N THR A 54 1.18 -0.15 -8.19
CA THR A 54 1.21 -0.12 -9.66
C THR A 54 2.36 -0.96 -10.21
N LEU A 55 3.53 -0.91 -9.57
CA LEU A 55 4.71 -1.69 -9.93
C LEU A 55 4.49 -3.19 -9.72
N PHE A 56 3.97 -3.61 -8.56
CA PHE A 56 3.71 -5.01 -8.24
C PHE A 56 2.61 -5.59 -9.13
N TYR A 57 1.56 -4.82 -9.40
CA TYR A 57 0.59 -5.16 -10.43
C TYR A 57 1.28 -5.43 -11.78
N LEU A 58 2.12 -4.50 -12.25
CA LEU A 58 2.83 -4.66 -13.53
C LEU A 58 3.72 -5.91 -13.54
N ILE A 59 4.46 -6.18 -12.47
CA ILE A 59 5.27 -7.39 -12.31
C ILE A 59 4.41 -8.64 -12.46
N THR A 60 3.25 -8.71 -11.78
CA THR A 60 2.36 -9.87 -11.90
C THR A 60 1.78 -10.01 -13.31
N VAL A 61 1.42 -8.92 -13.97
CA VAL A 61 0.96 -8.94 -15.37
C VAL A 61 2.04 -9.51 -16.29
N LEU A 62 3.31 -9.15 -16.07
CA LEU A 62 4.43 -9.66 -16.88
C LEU A 62 4.68 -11.16 -16.65
N ILE A 63 4.57 -11.64 -15.42
CA ILE A 63 4.75 -13.06 -15.06
C ILE A 63 3.61 -13.91 -15.65
N PHE A 64 2.36 -13.47 -15.46
CA PHE A 64 1.17 -14.25 -15.79
C PHE A 64 0.60 -13.98 -17.18
N LYS A 65 1.08 -12.93 -17.86
CA LYS A 65 0.56 -12.44 -19.15
C LYS A 65 -0.97 -12.19 -19.12
N ASN A 66 -1.50 -11.85 -17.95
CA ASN A 66 -2.92 -11.60 -17.73
C ASN A 66 -3.14 -10.22 -17.12
N PHE A 67 -3.96 -9.41 -17.79
CA PHE A 67 -4.33 -8.06 -17.35
C PHE A 67 -5.45 -8.06 -16.31
N TYR A 68 -6.35 -9.05 -16.35
CA TYR A 68 -7.49 -9.12 -15.46
C TYR A 68 -7.12 -9.92 -14.22
N ILE A 69 -6.38 -9.30 -13.31
CA ILE A 69 -5.79 -9.98 -12.13
C ILE A 69 -6.82 -10.74 -11.29
N LEU A 70 -8.08 -10.28 -11.25
CA LEU A 70 -9.17 -10.94 -10.52
C LEU A 70 -9.65 -12.26 -11.15
N GLN A 71 -9.35 -12.52 -12.42
CA GLN A 71 -9.70 -13.77 -13.10
C GLN A 71 -8.69 -14.90 -12.81
N ASN A 72 -7.52 -14.57 -12.26
CA ASN A 72 -6.48 -15.54 -11.94
C ASN A 72 -6.10 -15.45 -10.45
N TYR A 73 -6.67 -16.35 -9.64
CA TYR A 73 -6.44 -16.38 -8.20
C TYR A 73 -4.96 -16.56 -7.84
N PHE A 74 -4.19 -17.26 -8.66
CA PHE A 74 -2.76 -17.46 -8.39
C PHE A 74 -1.96 -16.18 -8.67
N GLN A 75 -2.29 -15.43 -9.73
CA GLN A 75 -1.73 -14.09 -9.96
C GLN A 75 -2.04 -13.14 -8.81
N LEU A 76 -3.28 -13.15 -8.32
CA LEU A 76 -3.71 -12.35 -7.18
C LEU A 76 -2.96 -12.74 -5.89
N ALA A 77 -2.79 -14.05 -5.64
CA ALA A 77 -2.03 -14.55 -4.50
C ALA A 77 -0.56 -14.12 -4.57
N VAL A 78 0.06 -14.18 -5.74
CA VAL A 78 1.44 -13.69 -5.94
C VAL A 78 1.54 -12.18 -5.69
N PHE A 79 0.58 -11.38 -6.17
CA PHE A 79 0.53 -9.95 -5.86
C PHE A 79 0.47 -9.70 -4.35
N VAL A 80 -0.46 -10.35 -3.64
CA VAL A 80 -0.62 -10.21 -2.19
C VAL A 80 0.67 -10.62 -1.47
N PHE A 81 1.27 -11.75 -1.87
CA PHE A 81 2.52 -12.22 -1.28
C PHE A 81 3.66 -11.21 -1.43
N ILE A 82 3.84 -10.64 -2.63
CA ILE A 82 4.87 -9.61 -2.89
C ILE A 82 4.60 -8.37 -2.04
N CYS A 83 3.35 -7.91 -1.94
CA CYS A 83 2.97 -6.77 -1.10
C CYS A 83 3.33 -7.00 0.37
N LEU A 84 2.92 -8.13 0.95
CA LEU A 84 3.19 -8.43 2.35
C LEU A 84 4.69 -8.57 2.63
N LEU A 85 5.42 -9.23 1.73
CA LEU A 85 6.87 -9.38 1.85
C LEU A 85 7.58 -8.03 1.78
N PHE A 86 7.21 -7.18 0.82
CA PHE A 86 7.79 -5.85 0.68
C PHE A 86 7.46 -4.96 1.88
N SER A 87 6.19 -4.90 2.30
CA SER A 87 5.77 -4.11 3.46
C SER A 87 6.49 -4.54 4.73
N PHE A 88 6.68 -5.85 4.95
CA PHE A 88 7.43 -6.36 6.08
C PHE A 88 8.88 -5.83 6.11
N PHE A 89 9.57 -5.88 4.97
CA PHE A 89 10.95 -5.39 4.88
C PHE A 89 11.04 -3.87 4.96
N ASP A 90 10.17 -3.13 4.27
CA ASP A 90 10.15 -1.66 4.33
C ASP A 90 9.89 -1.18 5.76
N GLU A 91 9.05 -1.88 6.52
CA GLU A 91 8.75 -1.54 7.90
C GLU A 91 9.94 -1.81 8.84
N ILE A 92 10.59 -2.97 8.72
CA ILE A 92 11.81 -3.28 9.49
C ILE A 92 12.90 -2.23 9.23
N ILE A 93 13.11 -1.89 7.96
CA ILE A 93 14.08 -0.88 7.55
C ILE A 93 13.69 0.46 8.15
N SER A 94 12.43 0.85 8.06
CA SER A 94 11.96 2.15 8.51
C SER A 94 12.04 2.33 10.02
N LEU A 95 11.78 1.27 10.80
CA LEU A 95 12.04 1.25 12.25
C LEU A 95 13.53 1.34 12.56
N LYS A 96 14.39 0.59 11.85
CA LYS A 96 15.85 0.63 12.03
C LYS A 96 16.43 2.02 11.77
N TYR A 97 15.92 2.71 10.76
CA TYR A 97 16.34 4.08 10.41
C TYR A 97 15.55 5.17 11.15
N LYS A 98 14.67 4.80 12.11
CA LYS A 98 13.83 5.73 12.88
C LYS A 98 13.06 6.70 11.97
N ARG A 99 12.61 6.24 10.81
CA ARG A 99 11.81 7.07 9.88
C ARG A 99 10.46 7.46 10.51
N TRP A 100 9.92 6.57 11.34
CA TRP A 100 8.74 6.80 12.16
C TRP A 100 8.79 5.94 13.43
N GLN A 101 7.90 6.27 14.37
CA GLN A 101 7.72 5.57 15.64
C GLN A 101 6.24 5.29 15.87
N TYR A 102 5.95 4.08 16.34
CA TYR A 102 4.61 3.67 16.72
C TYR A 102 4.15 4.35 18.00
N ALA A 103 2.86 4.65 18.06
CA ALA A 103 2.16 4.91 19.31
C ALA A 103 1.90 3.56 20.03
N GLU A 104 1.57 3.62 21.32
CA GLU A 104 1.30 2.43 22.14
C GLU A 104 0.12 1.61 21.61
N GLN A 105 -0.82 2.26 20.92
CA GLN A 105 -2.04 1.67 20.37
C GLN A 105 -1.79 0.87 19.08
N MET A 106 -0.60 0.95 18.46
CA MET A 106 -0.31 0.26 17.20
C MET A 106 -0.31 -1.27 17.41
N PRO A 107 -1.25 -2.02 16.78
CA PRO A 107 -1.21 -3.47 16.79
C PRO A 107 0.03 -3.93 16.03
N LYS A 108 0.71 -4.98 16.53
CA LYS A 108 1.94 -5.49 15.92
C LYS A 108 1.82 -6.97 15.56
N ILE A 109 2.43 -7.36 14.45
CA ILE A 109 2.61 -8.74 14.02
C ILE A 109 4.08 -8.94 13.68
N PHE A 110 4.72 -10.01 14.17
CA PHE A 110 6.15 -10.25 13.98
C PHE A 110 7.07 -9.06 14.31
N GLY A 111 6.64 -8.17 15.23
CA GLY A 111 7.38 -6.97 15.61
C GLY A 111 7.18 -5.74 14.71
N VAL A 112 6.46 -5.88 13.58
CA VAL A 112 6.10 -4.77 12.69
C VAL A 112 4.65 -4.32 12.92
N GLY A 113 4.33 -3.07 12.61
CA GLY A 113 2.98 -2.52 12.69
C GLY A 113 2.03 -3.25 11.75
N LEU A 114 0.84 -3.60 12.23
CA LEU A 114 -0.15 -4.34 11.46
C LEU A 114 -0.69 -3.53 10.27
N THR A 115 -0.92 -2.23 10.48
CA THR A 115 -1.49 -1.36 9.45
C THR A 115 -0.53 -1.14 8.27
N PRO A 116 0.76 -0.78 8.44
CA PRO A 116 1.68 -0.69 7.30
C PRO A 116 1.97 -2.06 6.66
N PHE A 117 1.94 -3.15 7.46
CA PHE A 117 2.13 -4.50 6.94
C PHE A 117 1.04 -4.90 5.93
N LEU A 118 -0.22 -4.58 6.23
CA LEU A 118 -1.37 -4.96 5.39
C LEU A 118 -1.70 -3.97 4.28
N GLU A 119 -1.22 -2.73 4.37
CA GLU A 119 -1.63 -1.60 3.55
C GLU A 119 -1.64 -1.90 2.05
N LEU A 120 -0.48 -2.21 1.46
CA LEU A 120 -0.35 -2.44 0.01
C LEU A 120 -1.24 -3.59 -0.49
N ALA A 121 -1.40 -4.63 0.33
CA ALA A 121 -2.23 -5.78 -0.01
C ALA A 121 -3.73 -5.40 0.03
N VAL A 122 -4.18 -4.77 1.11
CA VAL A 122 -5.60 -4.42 1.30
C VAL A 122 -6.03 -3.32 0.33
N THR A 123 -5.28 -2.23 0.24
CA THR A 123 -5.61 -1.13 -0.67
C THR A 123 -5.51 -1.58 -2.12
N GLY A 124 -4.48 -2.37 -2.48
CA GLY A 124 -4.36 -3.03 -3.78
C GLY A 124 -5.60 -3.82 -4.18
N LEU A 125 -6.10 -4.68 -3.30
CA LEU A 125 -7.32 -5.47 -3.53
C LEU A 125 -8.57 -4.59 -3.74
N ILE A 126 -8.73 -3.53 -2.95
CA ILE A 126 -9.83 -2.56 -3.09
C ILE A 126 -9.79 -1.88 -4.47
N ILE A 127 -8.59 -1.48 -4.92
CA ILE A 127 -8.38 -0.82 -6.21
C ILE A 127 -8.71 -1.76 -7.37
N PHE A 128 -8.20 -3.01 -7.32
CA PHE A 128 -8.50 -3.99 -8.36
C PHE A 128 -9.98 -4.32 -8.44
N LYS A 129 -10.65 -4.48 -7.29
CA LYS A 129 -12.10 -4.67 -7.26
C LYS A 129 -12.83 -3.48 -7.89
N SER A 130 -12.39 -2.25 -7.67
CA SER A 130 -13.00 -1.05 -8.26
C SER A 130 -12.79 -0.94 -9.78
N ILE A 131 -11.61 -1.32 -10.27
CA ILE A 131 -11.24 -1.16 -11.69
C ILE A 131 -11.77 -2.31 -12.56
N PHE A 132 -11.65 -3.54 -12.07
CA PHE A 132 -11.99 -4.75 -12.83
C PHE A 132 -13.41 -5.27 -12.53
N HIS A 133 -14.25 -4.48 -11.84
CA HIS A 133 -15.63 -4.87 -11.52
C HIS A 133 -16.57 -5.00 -12.73
N ILE A 134 -16.12 -4.64 -13.93
CA ILE A 134 -16.94 -4.56 -15.14
C ILE A 134 -16.24 -5.33 -16.27
N ALA A 135 -16.32 -6.65 -16.23
CA ALA A 135 -16.12 -7.56 -17.36
C ALA A 135 -16.52 -8.97 -16.91
N LEU A 136 -17.83 -9.18 -16.76
CA LEU A 136 -18.44 -10.50 -16.67
C LEU A 136 -19.35 -10.66 -17.88
#